data_AF-A0AA88XNS1-F1
#
_entry.id   AF-A0AA88XNS1-F1
#
_cell.length_a   1.000
_cell.length_b   1.000
_cell.length_c   1.000
_cell.angle_alpha   90.00
_cell.angle_beta   90.00
_cell.angle_gamma   90.00
#
_symmetry.space_group_name_H-M   'P 1'
#
loop_
_entity.id
_entity.type
_entity.pdbx_description
1 polymer ?
#
loop_
_entity_poly.entity_id
_entity_poly.type
_entity_poly.pdbx_seq_one_letter_code
_entity_poly.pdbx_strand_id
1 'polypeptide(L)'
;MQEVSKDRRQPLEKRRLIITEYNDQNLEKMNSHPDKWFRREVEPLYREATKVAAEFVGCDSQDLVFVQNVTTGLNLAYVEFNIPMENEDQVVERYREAIKVHRNIKMVVIGNLHKWVFTPRGCAFLYINRKYHDWIKPLVTSHNYQRGPYWEFGYQGTRDDTPYTVVPKAVEFYNKMGGLSRIREYNSSLLDKAVEMLCSSFDLRRFPIPKSMEAPYMRLLILPKVPGYGTTEVSIERSFPPRSF
;
A
#
# COMPACT_ATOMS: atom_id res chain seq x y z
N MET A 1 -25.03 -48.11 -18.20
CA MET A 1 -24.48 -46.74 -18.11
C MET A 1 -25.34 -45.96 -17.14
N GLN A 2 -24.85 -45.69 -15.93
CA GLN A 2 -25.54 -44.83 -14.98
C GLN A 2 -25.24 -43.37 -15.36
N GLU A 3 -26.30 -42.60 -15.59
CA GLU A 3 -26.21 -41.16 -15.82
C GLU A 3 -25.67 -40.47 -14.56
N VAL A 4 -24.50 -39.84 -14.69
CA VAL A 4 -23.96 -38.95 -13.67
C VAL A 4 -24.83 -37.71 -13.62
N SER A 5 -25.62 -37.60 -12.55
CA SER A 5 -26.37 -36.41 -12.16
C SER A 5 -25.48 -35.17 -12.27
N LYS A 6 -25.83 -34.26 -13.18
CA LYS A 6 -25.27 -32.90 -13.24
C LYS A 6 -25.80 -32.13 -12.03
N ASP A 7 -25.13 -32.28 -10.89
CA ASP A 7 -25.36 -31.43 -9.74
C ASP A 7 -24.99 -29.99 -10.11
N ARG A 8 -26.05 -29.19 -10.35
CA ARG A 8 -25.95 -27.78 -10.66
C ARG A 8 -25.42 -27.11 -9.40
N ARG A 9 -24.16 -26.66 -9.42
CA ARG A 9 -23.63 -25.75 -8.40
C ARG A 9 -24.64 -24.61 -8.23
N GLN A 10 -25.36 -24.61 -7.12
CA GLN A 10 -26.19 -23.48 -6.73
C GLN A 10 -25.31 -22.22 -6.78
N PRO A 11 -25.79 -21.07 -7.29
CA PRO A 11 -25.02 -19.84 -7.24
C PRO A 11 -24.64 -19.61 -5.78
N LEU A 12 -23.34 -19.60 -5.47
CA LEU A 12 -22.88 -19.14 -4.17
C LEU A 12 -23.47 -17.74 -3.99
N GLU A 13 -24.43 -17.62 -3.08
CA GLU A 13 -24.95 -16.34 -2.63
C GLU A 13 -23.72 -15.47 -2.35
N LYS A 14 -23.56 -14.36 -3.09
CA LYS A 14 -22.34 -13.56 -3.03
C LYS A 14 -22.23 -12.96 -1.63
N ARG A 15 -21.62 -13.70 -0.71
CA ARG A 15 -21.22 -13.18 0.60
C ARG A 15 -20.27 -12.04 0.32
N ARG A 16 -20.76 -10.80 0.44
CA ARG A 16 -19.94 -9.62 0.30
C ARG A 16 -19.05 -9.54 1.53
N LEU A 17 -17.82 -9.10 1.32
CA LEU A 17 -16.91 -8.87 2.43
C LEU A 17 -17.44 -7.70 3.25
N ILE A 18 -17.41 -7.84 4.57
CA ILE A 18 -17.82 -6.79 5.53
C ILE A 18 -17.19 -5.42 5.21
N ILE A 19 -15.98 -5.44 4.65
CA ILE A 19 -15.23 -4.26 4.23
C ILE A 19 -15.94 -3.55 3.06
N THR A 20 -16.42 -4.30 2.06
CA THR A 20 -17.13 -3.76 0.89
C THR A 20 -18.48 -3.21 1.30
N GLU A 21 -19.22 -3.93 2.15
CA GLU A 21 -20.53 -3.47 2.64
C GLU A 21 -20.40 -2.16 3.43
N TYR A 22 -19.37 -2.06 4.29
CA TYR A 22 -19.11 -0.84 5.04
C TYR A 22 -18.73 0.35 4.14
N ASN A 23 -17.96 0.11 3.09
CA ASN A 23 -17.63 1.15 2.11
C ASN A 23 -18.88 1.64 1.36
N ASP A 24 -19.74 0.72 0.92
CA ASP A 24 -20.98 1.06 0.22
C ASP A 24 -21.92 1.91 1.11
N GLN A 25 -22.01 1.60 2.41
CA GLN A 25 -22.76 2.40 3.38
C GLN A 25 -22.20 3.83 3.52
N ASN A 26 -20.87 3.99 3.51
CA ASN A 26 -20.24 5.31 3.59
C ASN A 26 -20.45 6.11 2.31
N LEU A 27 -20.38 5.46 1.14
CA LEU A 27 -20.71 6.07 -0.14
C LEU A 27 -22.18 6.52 -0.19
N GLU A 28 -23.11 5.72 0.31
CA GLU A 28 -24.53 6.09 0.38
C GLU A 28 -24.79 7.28 1.31
N LYS A 29 -24.13 7.34 2.47
CA LYS A 29 -24.17 8.52 3.36
C LYS A 29 -23.62 9.76 2.68
N MET A 30 -22.46 9.64 2.04
CA MET A 30 -21.84 10.73 1.28
C MET A 30 -22.75 11.24 0.16
N ASN A 31 -23.39 10.34 -0.60
CA ASN A 31 -24.24 10.71 -1.73
C ASN A 31 -25.60 11.25 -1.31
N SER A 32 -26.17 10.78 -0.20
CA SER A 32 -27.48 11.24 0.28
C SER A 32 -27.41 12.61 0.96
N HIS A 33 -26.31 12.92 1.67
CA HIS A 33 -26.14 14.19 2.41
C HIS A 33 -24.69 14.72 2.32
N PRO A 34 -24.23 15.14 1.13
CA PRO A 34 -22.82 15.47 0.90
C PRO A 34 -22.28 16.59 1.79
N ASP A 35 -23.04 17.68 1.99
CA ASP A 35 -22.59 18.79 2.85
C ASP A 35 -22.38 18.33 4.30
N LYS A 36 -23.31 17.54 4.83
CA LYS A 36 -23.23 16.95 6.17
C LYS A 36 -22.04 16.00 6.28
N TRP A 37 -21.86 15.15 5.28
CA TRP A 37 -20.74 14.19 5.22
C TRP A 37 -19.39 14.89 5.29
N PHE A 38 -19.12 15.81 4.36
CA PHE A 38 -17.83 16.48 4.25
C PHE A 38 -17.54 17.43 5.41
N ARG A 39 -18.57 18.06 6.01
CA ARG A 39 -18.36 19.03 7.10
C ARG A 39 -18.35 18.43 8.49
N ARG A 40 -18.98 17.27 8.72
CA ARG A 40 -19.24 16.78 10.09
C ARG A 40 -18.99 15.29 10.29
N GLU A 41 -19.33 14.44 9.33
CA GLU A 41 -19.32 12.99 9.54
C GLU A 41 -17.99 12.34 9.21
N VAL A 42 -17.26 12.85 8.22
CA VAL A 42 -16.00 12.23 7.77
C VAL A 42 -14.84 12.42 8.74
N GLU A 43 -14.77 13.56 9.45
CA GLU A 43 -13.63 13.90 10.31
C GLU A 43 -13.44 12.92 11.50
N PRO A 44 -14.49 12.55 12.27
CA PRO A 44 -14.36 11.53 13.30
C PRO A 44 -13.92 10.17 12.76
N LEU A 45 -14.44 9.77 11.58
CA LEU A 45 -14.09 8.50 10.93
C LEU A 45 -12.64 8.49 10.45
N TYR A 46 -12.17 9.60 9.88
CA TYR A 46 -10.78 9.77 9.49
C TYR A 46 -9.86 9.67 10.71
N ARG A 47 -10.23 10.33 11.82
CA ARG A 47 -9.46 10.30 13.07
C ARG A 47 -9.33 8.88 13.63
N GLU A 48 -10.43 8.12 13.65
CA GLU A 48 -10.42 6.71 14.05
C GLU A 48 -9.53 5.88 13.12
N ALA A 49 -9.71 6.04 11.81
CA ALA A 49 -8.92 5.35 10.80
C ALA A 49 -7.41 5.60 10.95
N THR A 50 -7.00 6.84 11.19
CA THR A 50 -5.58 7.19 11.39
C THR A 50 -5.01 6.54 12.64
N LYS A 51 -5.77 6.49 13.75
CA LYS A 51 -5.33 5.81 14.96
C LYS A 51 -5.12 4.31 14.72
N VAL A 52 -6.09 3.64 14.10
CA VAL A 52 -6.00 2.20 13.81
C VAL A 52 -4.88 1.92 12.80
N ALA A 53 -4.71 2.75 11.78
CA ALA A 53 -3.61 2.63 10.84
C ALA A 53 -2.24 2.79 11.51
N ALA A 54 -2.11 3.76 12.42
CA ALA A 54 -0.87 4.02 13.16
C ALA A 54 -0.52 2.87 14.11
N GLU A 55 -1.51 2.30 14.80
CA GLU A 55 -1.31 1.09 15.60
C GLU A 55 -0.90 -0.11 14.73
N PHE A 56 -1.56 -0.30 13.58
CA PHE A 56 -1.21 -1.37 12.63
C PHE A 56 0.21 -1.22 12.06
N VAL A 57 0.67 0.00 11.82
CA VAL A 57 2.02 0.31 11.30
C VAL A 57 3.07 0.33 12.41
N GLY A 58 2.68 0.59 13.66
CA GLY A 58 3.58 0.73 14.81
C GLY A 58 4.19 2.13 14.94
N CYS A 59 3.41 3.19 14.69
CA CYS A 59 3.85 4.59 14.83
C CYS A 59 2.84 5.46 15.61
N ASP A 60 3.21 6.71 15.88
CA ASP A 60 2.28 7.69 16.43
C ASP A 60 1.28 8.14 15.36
N SER A 61 0.00 8.23 15.73
CA SER A 61 -1.08 8.72 14.86
C SER A 61 -0.89 10.14 14.33
N GLN A 62 -0.13 10.99 15.02
CA GLN A 62 0.22 12.33 14.54
C GLN A 62 1.30 12.31 13.45
N ASP A 63 2.03 11.20 13.34
CA ASP A 63 3.10 10.99 12.38
C ASP A 63 2.64 10.19 11.16
N LEU A 64 1.35 9.83 11.08
CA LEU A 64 0.77 9.06 9.97
C LEU A 64 -0.37 9.83 9.31
N VAL A 65 -0.31 9.93 7.99
CA VAL A 65 -1.37 10.53 7.15
C VAL A 65 -1.81 9.58 6.06
N PHE A 66 -3.00 9.80 5.51
CA PHE A 66 -3.48 9.05 4.35
C PHE A 66 -3.16 9.77 3.03
N VAL A 67 -2.78 8.97 2.04
CA VAL A 67 -2.61 9.37 0.64
C VAL A 67 -3.27 8.35 -0.27
N GLN A 68 -3.54 8.72 -1.52
CA GLN A 68 -4.30 7.87 -2.44
C GLN A 68 -3.57 6.57 -2.78
N ASN A 69 -2.26 6.63 -2.92
CA ASN A 69 -1.40 5.51 -3.28
C ASN A 69 0.07 5.84 -2.99
N VAL A 70 0.92 4.80 -3.05
CA VAL A 70 2.37 4.93 -2.89
C VAL A 70 3.00 5.93 -3.87
N THR A 71 2.52 6.03 -5.11
CA THR A 71 3.06 7.00 -6.10
C THR A 71 2.84 8.43 -5.65
N THR A 72 1.64 8.75 -5.17
CA THR A 72 1.35 10.07 -4.56
C THR A 72 2.26 10.32 -3.37
N GLY A 73 2.38 9.35 -2.45
CA GLY A 73 3.27 9.47 -1.29
C GLY A 73 4.74 9.69 -1.66
N LEU A 74 5.24 9.01 -2.68
CA LEU A 74 6.60 9.20 -3.17
C LEU A 74 6.76 10.61 -3.75
N ASN A 75 5.84 11.08 -4.59
CA ASN A 75 5.87 12.43 -5.15
C ASN A 75 5.80 13.56 -4.10
N LEU A 76 5.37 13.25 -2.86
CA LEU A 76 5.38 14.17 -1.72
C LEU A 76 6.68 14.09 -0.92
N ALA A 77 7.31 12.92 -0.87
CA ALA A 77 8.61 12.71 -0.23
C ALA A 77 9.75 13.28 -1.07
N TYR A 78 9.58 13.25 -2.39
CA TYR A 78 10.30 14.11 -3.31
C TYR A 78 9.66 15.49 -3.25
N VAL A 79 10.45 16.56 -3.27
CA VAL A 79 10.02 17.96 -3.45
C VAL A 79 9.70 18.74 -2.17
N GLU A 80 10.73 19.44 -1.68
CA GLU A 80 10.70 20.92 -1.60
C GLU A 80 12.08 21.46 -2.03
N PHE A 81 12.16 22.12 -3.19
CA PHE A 81 13.30 22.94 -3.59
C PHE A 81 12.92 24.41 -3.44
N ASN A 82 13.84 25.23 -2.94
CA ASN A 82 13.66 26.67 -3.04
C ASN A 82 13.77 27.08 -4.51
N ILE A 83 12.83 27.92 -4.95
CA ILE A 83 12.86 28.57 -6.25
C ILE A 83 13.25 30.05 -6.02
N PRO A 84 14.18 30.61 -6.81
CA PRO A 84 14.84 30.01 -7.97
C PRO A 84 15.97 29.02 -7.61
N MET A 85 16.10 27.97 -8.42
CA MET A 85 17.26 27.06 -8.37
C MET A 85 18.47 27.77 -9.00
N GLU A 86 19.64 27.66 -8.37
CA GLU A 86 20.87 28.23 -8.93
C GLU A 86 21.53 27.30 -9.97
N ASN A 87 21.49 25.97 -9.77
CA ASN A 87 21.96 24.96 -10.72
C ASN A 87 21.47 23.54 -10.36
N GLU A 88 21.68 22.57 -11.26
CA GLU A 88 21.32 21.15 -11.07
C GLU A 88 22.13 20.45 -9.97
N ASP A 89 23.36 20.89 -9.69
CA ASP A 89 24.23 20.28 -8.67
C ASP A 89 23.72 20.49 -7.25
N GLN A 90 23.00 21.59 -6.97
CA GLN A 90 22.32 21.82 -5.69
C GLN A 90 21.33 20.70 -5.34
N VAL A 91 20.67 20.12 -6.35
CA VAL A 91 19.73 19.00 -6.16
C VAL A 91 20.49 17.79 -5.65
N VAL A 92 21.56 17.43 -6.35
CA VAL A 92 22.38 16.25 -6.05
C VAL A 92 23.02 16.37 -4.68
N GLU A 93 23.58 17.53 -4.33
CA GLU A 93 24.25 17.68 -3.04
C GLU A 93 23.26 17.69 -1.87
N ARG A 94 22.08 18.29 -2.02
CA ARG A 94 21.05 18.28 -0.96
C ARG A 94 20.51 16.87 -0.71
N TYR A 95 20.30 16.07 -1.75
CA TYR A 95 20.00 14.64 -1.59
C TYR A 95 21.16 13.89 -0.91
N ARG A 96 22.40 14.17 -1.33
CA ARG A 96 23.59 13.52 -0.80
C ARG A 96 23.77 13.84 0.70
N GLU A 97 23.56 15.07 1.12
CA GLU A 97 23.60 15.50 2.53
C GLU A 97 22.48 14.87 3.35
N ALA A 98 21.23 14.90 2.87
CA ALA A 98 20.09 14.26 3.54
C ALA A 98 20.34 12.76 3.77
N ILE A 99 20.91 12.07 2.78
CA ILE A 99 21.25 10.64 2.86
C ILE A 99 22.49 10.40 3.76
N LYS A 100 23.51 11.29 3.73
CA LYS A 100 24.73 11.19 4.55
C LYS A 100 24.44 11.36 6.03
N VAL A 101 23.62 12.34 6.42
CA VAL A 101 23.33 12.66 7.83
C VAL A 101 22.40 11.63 8.48
N HIS A 102 21.61 10.91 7.67
CA HIS A 102 20.51 10.07 8.16
C HIS A 102 20.49 8.66 7.56
N ARG A 103 21.65 8.02 7.42
CA ARG A 103 21.79 6.66 6.84
C ARG A 103 20.82 5.62 7.40
N ASN A 104 20.37 5.77 8.65
CA ASN A 104 19.49 4.82 9.35
C ASN A 104 18.12 5.38 9.77
N ILE A 105 17.79 6.64 9.46
CA ILE A 105 16.47 7.23 9.81
C ILE A 105 15.57 7.15 8.57
N LYS A 106 14.47 6.41 8.67
CA LYS A 106 13.41 6.45 7.66
C LYS A 106 12.69 7.79 7.80
N MET A 107 13.00 8.74 6.92
CA MET A 107 12.32 10.05 6.86
C MET A 107 10.83 9.88 6.61
N VAL A 108 10.48 8.97 5.69
CA VAL A 108 9.10 8.57 5.38
C VAL A 108 9.00 7.05 5.20
N VAL A 109 7.82 6.49 5.47
CA VAL A 109 7.45 5.11 5.11
C VAL A 109 6.08 5.11 4.47
N ILE A 110 5.93 4.40 3.36
CA ILE A 110 4.71 4.46 2.53
C ILE A 110 4.27 3.05 2.16
N GLY A 111 2.97 2.79 2.23
CA GLY A 111 2.41 1.50 1.85
C GLY A 111 0.95 1.59 1.44
N ASN A 112 0.59 0.85 0.39
CA ASN A 112 -0.80 0.71 -0.03
C ASN A 112 -1.54 -0.24 0.92
N LEU A 113 -2.55 0.28 1.61
CA LEU A 113 -3.49 -0.54 2.37
C LEU A 113 -4.44 -1.30 1.41
N HIS A 114 -4.72 -0.71 0.24
CA HIS A 114 -5.60 -1.30 -0.78
C HIS A 114 -5.00 -2.45 -1.60
N LYS A 115 -3.82 -2.93 -1.21
CA LYS A 115 -3.22 -4.16 -1.77
C LYS A 115 -3.51 -5.33 -0.84
N TRP A 116 -2.64 -5.52 0.14
CA TRP A 116 -2.64 -6.72 0.97
C TRP A 116 -3.37 -6.53 2.31
N VAL A 117 -3.97 -5.35 2.54
CA VAL A 117 -4.73 -5.01 3.76
C VAL A 117 -6.23 -4.85 3.45
N PHE A 118 -6.67 -5.21 2.24
CA PHE A 118 -8.09 -5.34 1.86
C PHE A 118 -8.95 -4.08 1.89
N THR A 119 -8.38 -2.88 2.08
CA THR A 119 -9.14 -1.63 1.94
C THR A 119 -9.56 -1.38 0.48
N PRO A 120 -10.58 -0.56 0.23
CA PRO A 120 -10.91 -0.10 -1.13
C PRO A 120 -9.73 0.62 -1.79
N ARG A 121 -9.70 0.63 -3.13
CA ARG A 121 -8.66 1.32 -3.92
C ARG A 121 -8.62 2.81 -3.56
N GLY A 122 -7.43 3.40 -3.63
CA GLY A 122 -7.25 4.80 -3.24
C GLY A 122 -6.88 4.99 -1.76
N CYS A 123 -6.47 3.94 -1.05
CA CYS A 123 -6.06 4.00 0.35
C CYS A 123 -4.60 3.56 0.58
N ALA A 124 -3.74 4.48 1.00
CA ALA A 124 -2.36 4.24 1.40
C ALA A 124 -1.98 5.11 2.60
N PHE A 125 -1.03 4.65 3.41
CA PHE A 125 -0.48 5.45 4.50
C PHE A 125 0.85 6.08 4.08
N LEU A 126 1.15 7.23 4.66
CA LEU A 126 2.42 7.92 4.64
C LEU A 126 2.79 8.24 6.10
N TYR A 127 3.75 7.51 6.64
CA TYR A 127 4.42 7.88 7.88
C TYR A 127 5.47 8.95 7.56
N ILE A 128 5.50 10.00 8.37
CA ILE A 128 6.47 11.10 8.31
C ILE A 128 7.12 11.18 9.68
N ASN A 129 8.43 11.00 9.73
CA ASN A 129 9.15 11.18 10.98
C ASN A 129 8.95 12.62 11.50
N ARG A 130 8.60 12.75 12.79
CA ARG A 130 8.25 14.02 13.44
C ARG A 130 9.22 15.17 13.16
N LYS A 131 10.52 14.89 13.04
CA LYS A 131 11.55 15.90 12.75
C LYS A 131 11.40 16.57 11.37
N TYR A 132 10.62 15.97 10.46
CA TYR A 132 10.44 16.40 9.09
C TYR A 132 8.99 16.77 8.77
N HIS A 133 8.13 16.96 9.78
CA HIS A 133 6.75 17.42 9.58
C HIS A 133 6.67 18.76 8.86
N ASP A 134 7.69 19.60 8.98
CA ASP A 134 7.77 20.88 8.28
C ASP A 134 8.23 20.76 6.83
N TRP A 135 8.86 19.64 6.46
CA TRP A 135 9.42 19.43 5.11
C TRP A 135 8.44 18.76 4.14
N ILE A 136 7.46 18.02 4.68
CA ILE A 136 6.51 17.26 3.87
C ILE A 136 5.15 17.95 3.91
N LYS A 137 4.80 18.60 2.81
CA LYS A 137 3.54 19.32 2.64
C LYS A 137 2.63 18.64 1.62
N PRO A 138 1.30 18.72 1.78
CA PRO A 138 0.38 18.19 0.77
C PRO A 138 0.55 18.92 -0.57
N LEU A 139 0.39 18.21 -1.69
CA LEU A 139 0.40 18.83 -3.04
C LEU A 139 -0.73 19.86 -3.22
N VAL A 140 -1.83 19.68 -2.49
CA VAL A 140 -2.98 20.59 -2.47
C VAL A 140 -3.16 21.11 -1.05
N THR A 141 -2.84 22.38 -0.87
CA THR A 141 -3.09 23.13 0.37
C THR A 141 -4.57 23.54 0.45
N SER A 142 -5.18 23.42 1.63
CA SER A 142 -6.60 23.73 1.84
C SER A 142 -6.87 24.35 3.23
N HIS A 143 -8.09 24.19 3.77
CA HIS A 143 -8.60 24.84 4.99
C HIS A 143 -7.77 24.66 6.27
N ASN A 144 -6.83 23.70 6.29
CA ASN A 144 -6.02 23.36 7.45
C ASN A 144 -4.53 23.72 7.30
N TYR A 145 -4.20 24.63 6.38
CA TYR A 145 -2.82 25.09 6.17
C TYR A 145 -2.14 25.53 7.48
N GLN A 146 -0.86 25.17 7.64
CA GLN A 146 -0.04 25.46 8.84
C GLN A 146 -0.54 24.86 10.16
N ARG A 147 -1.45 23.89 10.12
CA ARG A 147 -1.88 23.15 11.32
C ARG A 147 -1.09 21.86 11.54
N GLY A 148 -0.12 21.56 10.67
CA GLY A 148 0.72 20.37 10.72
C GLY A 148 0.19 19.22 9.86
N PRO A 149 1.02 18.19 9.57
CA PRO A 149 0.71 17.18 8.55
C PRO A 149 -0.63 16.47 8.75
N TYR A 150 -0.95 16.05 9.98
CA TYR A 150 -2.22 15.39 10.27
C TYR A 150 -3.44 16.19 9.75
N TRP A 151 -3.44 17.51 9.97
CA TRP A 151 -4.55 18.37 9.57
C TRP A 151 -4.48 18.77 8.09
N GLU A 152 -3.27 19.06 7.60
CA GLU A 152 -3.02 19.48 6.22
C GLU A 152 -3.32 18.38 5.19
N PHE A 153 -3.06 17.11 5.54
CA PHE A 153 -3.39 15.95 4.71
C PHE A 153 -4.81 15.43 4.92
N GLY A 154 -5.48 15.82 6.02
CA GLY A 154 -6.84 15.42 6.33
C GLY A 154 -7.90 16.02 5.40
N TYR A 155 -7.60 17.13 4.72
CA TYR A 155 -8.48 17.73 3.71
C TYR A 155 -7.66 18.39 2.59
N GLN A 156 -7.64 17.76 1.42
CA GLN A 156 -6.85 18.18 0.25
C GLN A 156 -7.75 18.58 -0.93
N GLY A 157 -8.93 19.14 -0.62
CA GLY A 157 -9.99 19.42 -1.58
C GLY A 157 -11.02 18.29 -1.69
N THR A 158 -12.11 18.57 -2.40
CA THR A 158 -13.26 17.67 -2.52
C THR A 158 -12.91 16.41 -3.33
N ARG A 159 -12.90 15.26 -2.66
CA ARG A 159 -12.66 13.94 -3.27
C ARG A 159 -13.35 12.84 -2.48
N ASP A 160 -13.43 11.65 -3.07
CA ASP A 160 -13.89 10.45 -2.35
C ASP A 160 -12.79 9.91 -1.43
N ASP A 161 -12.90 10.22 -0.14
CA ASP A 161 -12.03 9.73 0.94
C ASP A 161 -12.68 8.58 1.75
N THR A 162 -13.82 8.03 1.30
CA THR A 162 -14.44 6.86 1.93
C THR A 162 -13.48 5.65 2.05
N PRO A 163 -12.52 5.40 1.14
CA PRO A 163 -11.55 4.32 1.33
C PRO A 163 -10.72 4.44 2.63
N TYR A 164 -10.45 5.66 3.12
CA TYR A 164 -9.70 5.85 4.37
C TYR A 164 -10.54 5.48 5.59
N THR A 165 -11.82 5.81 5.59
CA THR A 165 -12.72 5.55 6.73
C THR A 165 -12.97 4.06 6.95
N VAL A 166 -12.65 3.22 5.97
CA VAL A 166 -12.83 1.76 5.98
C VAL A 166 -11.66 1.02 6.65
N VAL A 167 -10.53 1.68 6.89
CA VAL A 167 -9.33 1.09 7.49
C VAL A 167 -9.60 0.31 8.79
N PRO A 168 -10.42 0.81 9.74
CA PRO A 168 -10.73 0.05 10.96
C PRO A 168 -11.33 -1.34 10.68
N LYS A 169 -12.28 -1.42 9.73
CA LYS A 169 -12.91 -2.69 9.35
C LYS A 169 -11.95 -3.62 8.62
N ALA A 170 -11.06 -3.06 7.82
CA ALA A 170 -10.04 -3.82 7.11
C ALA A 170 -9.01 -4.43 8.08
N VAL A 171 -8.54 -3.67 9.06
CA VAL A 171 -7.62 -4.15 10.11
C VAL A 171 -8.32 -5.16 11.04
N GLU A 172 -9.59 -4.94 11.41
CA GLU A 172 -10.39 -5.91 12.16
C GLU A 172 -10.46 -7.26 11.43
N PHE A 173 -10.77 -7.24 10.14
CA PHE A 173 -10.78 -8.44 9.30
C PHE A 173 -9.38 -9.08 9.19
N TYR A 174 -8.35 -8.27 9.02
CA TYR A 174 -6.95 -8.72 8.95
C TYR A 174 -6.54 -9.48 10.22
N ASN A 175 -6.90 -8.95 11.40
CA ASN A 175 -6.62 -9.58 12.69
C ASN A 175 -7.45 -10.85 12.90
N LYS A 176 -8.72 -10.87 12.47
CA LYS A 176 -9.56 -12.09 12.50
C LYS A 176 -8.98 -13.25 11.68
N MET A 177 -8.21 -12.95 10.63
CA MET A 177 -7.48 -13.97 9.85
C MET A 177 -6.18 -14.47 10.53
N GLY A 178 -5.84 -13.95 11.71
CA GLY A 178 -4.63 -14.28 12.44
C GLY A 178 -3.47 -13.30 12.24
N GLY A 179 -3.72 -12.15 11.60
CA GLY A 179 -2.75 -11.07 11.45
C GLY A 179 -1.59 -11.39 10.51
N LEU A 180 -0.58 -10.51 10.53
CA LEU A 180 0.48 -10.48 9.51
C LEU A 180 1.25 -11.79 9.42
N SER A 181 1.66 -12.36 10.56
CA SER A 181 2.46 -13.58 10.60
C SER A 181 1.72 -14.76 9.96
N ARG A 182 0.47 -15.00 10.37
CA ARG A 182 -0.35 -16.11 9.86
C ARG A 182 -0.65 -15.96 8.37
N ILE A 183 -1.04 -14.75 7.95
CA ILE A 183 -1.36 -14.44 6.55
C ILE A 183 -0.13 -14.61 5.67
N ARG A 184 1.04 -14.12 6.11
CA ARG A 184 2.31 -14.28 5.41
C ARG A 184 2.71 -15.74 5.27
N GLU A 185 2.64 -16.49 6.37
CA GLU A 185 2.99 -17.92 6.39
C GLU A 185 2.10 -18.73 5.45
N TYR A 186 0.78 -18.53 5.52
CA TYR A 186 -0.18 -19.21 4.65
C TYR A 186 0.12 -18.94 3.17
N ASN A 187 0.24 -17.66 2.79
CA ASN A 187 0.46 -17.27 1.39
C ASN A 187 1.82 -17.75 0.88
N SER A 188 2.88 -17.60 1.68
CA SER A 188 4.22 -18.07 1.28
C SER A 188 4.25 -19.58 1.08
N SER A 189 3.63 -20.34 1.98
CA SER A 189 3.57 -21.80 1.88
C SER A 189 2.74 -22.27 0.69
N LEU A 190 1.59 -21.62 0.44
CA LEU A 190 0.74 -21.91 -0.70
C LEU A 190 1.47 -21.61 -2.02
N LEU A 191 2.15 -20.47 -2.09
CA LEU A 191 2.92 -20.07 -3.26
C LEU A 191 4.12 -20.99 -3.51
N ASP A 192 4.83 -21.43 -2.47
CA ASP A 192 5.94 -22.35 -2.62
C ASP A 192 5.47 -23.70 -3.20
N LYS A 193 4.35 -24.24 -2.72
CA LYS A 193 3.71 -25.45 -3.28
C LYS A 193 3.23 -25.24 -4.72
N ALA A 194 2.61 -24.10 -5.01
CA ALA A 194 2.13 -23.77 -6.34
C ALA A 194 3.30 -23.66 -7.33
N VAL A 195 4.41 -23.05 -6.91
CA VAL A 195 5.62 -22.96 -7.73
C VAL A 195 6.21 -24.34 -7.99
N GLU A 196 6.33 -25.19 -6.98
CA GLU A 196 6.83 -26.57 -7.14
C GLU A 196 5.99 -27.33 -8.16
N MET A 197 4.66 -27.31 -8.00
CA MET A 197 3.72 -27.93 -8.93
C MET A 197 3.90 -27.41 -10.37
N LEU A 198 4.01 -26.10 -10.56
CA LEU A 198 4.16 -25.49 -11.88
C LEU A 198 5.52 -25.82 -12.51
N CYS A 199 6.61 -25.77 -11.73
CA CYS A 199 7.94 -26.14 -12.19
C CYS A 199 8.00 -27.60 -12.65
N SER A 200 7.45 -28.53 -11.86
CA SER A 200 7.45 -29.96 -12.20
C SER A 200 6.54 -30.29 -13.38
N SER A 201 5.39 -29.62 -13.51
CA SER A 201 4.41 -29.94 -14.56
C SER A 201 4.76 -29.35 -15.92
N PHE A 202 5.43 -28.20 -15.94
CA PHE A 202 5.67 -27.41 -17.15
C PHE A 202 7.16 -27.20 -17.47
N ASP A 203 8.06 -27.89 -16.75
CA ASP A 203 9.52 -27.74 -16.88
C ASP A 203 9.96 -26.26 -16.79
N LEU A 204 9.37 -25.54 -15.82
CA LEU A 204 9.66 -24.12 -15.60
C LEU A 204 10.79 -23.94 -14.60
N ARG A 205 11.50 -22.82 -14.73
CA ARG A 205 12.55 -22.43 -13.77
C ARG A 205 12.06 -21.30 -12.88
N ARG A 206 12.46 -21.32 -11.61
CA ARG A 206 12.29 -20.17 -10.70
C ARG A 206 13.17 -19.01 -11.16
N PHE A 207 12.70 -17.78 -10.97
CA PHE A 207 13.59 -16.63 -11.06
C PHE A 207 14.58 -16.66 -9.86
N PRO A 208 15.88 -16.44 -10.06
CA PRO A 208 16.90 -16.64 -9.01
C PRO A 208 16.89 -15.49 -8.00
N ILE A 209 15.91 -15.48 -7.10
CA ILE A 209 15.80 -14.54 -5.98
C ILE A 209 16.32 -15.24 -4.71
N PRO A 210 17.24 -14.64 -3.93
CA PRO A 210 17.62 -15.17 -2.63
C PRO A 210 16.39 -15.37 -1.73
N LYS A 211 16.34 -16.46 -0.95
CA LYS A 211 15.17 -16.81 -0.13
C LYS A 211 14.78 -15.68 0.85
N SER A 212 15.76 -14.94 1.37
CA SER A 212 15.55 -13.78 2.26
C SER A 212 14.88 -12.58 1.57
N MET A 213 14.90 -12.52 0.23
CA MET A 213 14.35 -11.45 -0.59
C MET A 213 13.06 -11.87 -1.31
N GLU A 214 12.61 -13.12 -1.17
CA GLU A 214 11.35 -13.57 -1.77
C GLU A 214 10.16 -12.80 -1.16
N ALA A 215 9.33 -12.22 -2.03
CA ALA A 215 8.14 -11.51 -1.61
C ALA A 215 7.13 -12.48 -0.96
N PRO A 216 6.49 -12.15 0.16
CA PRO A 216 5.61 -13.10 0.86
C PRO A 216 4.32 -13.46 0.13
N TYR A 217 3.91 -12.65 -0.86
CA TYR A 217 2.61 -12.75 -1.55
C TYR A 217 2.72 -12.96 -3.06
N MET A 218 3.94 -13.09 -3.61
CA MET A 218 4.16 -13.29 -5.04
C MET A 218 5.38 -14.18 -5.29
N ARG A 219 5.41 -14.85 -6.45
CA ARG A 219 6.55 -15.61 -6.96
C ARG A 219 6.74 -15.29 -8.44
N LEU A 220 7.97 -15.42 -8.93
CA LEU A 220 8.32 -15.22 -10.33
C LEU A 220 8.87 -16.52 -10.92
N LEU A 221 8.32 -16.92 -12.06
CA LEU A 221 8.77 -18.07 -12.84
C LEU A 221 9.25 -17.58 -14.21
N ILE A 222 10.30 -18.23 -14.71
CA ILE A 222 10.84 -18.01 -16.04
C ILE A 222 10.08 -18.93 -16.98
N LEU A 223 9.38 -18.34 -17.96
CA LEU A 223 8.74 -19.08 -19.04
C LEU A 223 9.79 -19.60 -20.04
N PRO A 224 9.52 -20.72 -20.73
CA PRO A 224 10.39 -21.22 -21.78
C PRO A 224 10.48 -20.22 -22.94
N LYS A 225 11.57 -20.30 -23.73
CA LYS A 225 11.68 -19.50 -24.96
C LYS A 225 10.62 -20.01 -25.95
N VAL A 226 9.68 -19.14 -26.33
CA VAL A 226 8.66 -19.46 -27.34
C VAL A 226 9.06 -18.81 -28.67
N PRO A 227 9.20 -19.57 -29.77
CA PRO A 227 9.53 -19.01 -31.08
C PRO A 227 8.56 -17.90 -31.49
N GLY A 228 9.08 -16.80 -32.03
CA GLY A 228 8.29 -15.64 -32.45
C GLY A 228 7.94 -14.64 -31.35
N TYR A 229 8.32 -14.91 -30.09
CA TYR A 229 8.13 -13.98 -28.97
C TYR A 229 9.47 -13.46 -28.46
N GLY A 230 9.51 -12.16 -28.14
CA GLY A 230 10.70 -11.54 -27.54
C GLY A 230 10.98 -12.15 -26.16
N THR A 231 12.26 -12.45 -25.89
CA THR A 231 12.70 -12.98 -24.59
C THR A 231 13.77 -12.08 -24.00
N THR A 232 13.66 -11.77 -22.72
CA THR A 232 14.70 -11.03 -21.97
C THR A 232 15.74 -12.03 -21.47
N GLU A 233 17.00 -11.84 -21.83
CA GLU A 233 18.07 -12.63 -21.24
C GLU A 233 18.34 -12.15 -19.82
N VAL A 234 18.08 -13.00 -18.84
CA VAL A 234 18.40 -12.71 -17.44
C VAL A 234 19.89 -12.95 -17.26
N SER A 235 20.71 -11.90 -17.26
CA SER A 235 22.10 -11.99 -16.83
C SER A 235 22.15 -12.21 -15.32
N ILE A 236 22.34 -13.45 -14.91
CA ILE A 236 22.41 -13.89 -13.50
C ILE A 236 23.63 -13.28 -12.78
N GLU A 237 24.58 -12.69 -13.52
CA GLU A 237 25.85 -12.18 -13.00
C GLU A 237 25.77 -10.85 -12.22
N ARG A 238 24.63 -10.14 -12.21
CA ARG A 238 24.44 -9.04 -11.26
C ARG A 238 23.98 -9.60 -9.92
N SER A 239 24.92 -10.23 -9.21
CA SER A 239 24.82 -10.54 -7.79
C SER A 239 24.25 -9.32 -7.08
N PHE A 240 23.04 -9.42 -6.53
CA PHE A 240 22.55 -8.43 -5.58
C PHE A 240 23.54 -8.44 -4.42
N PRO A 241 24.34 -7.37 -4.20
CA PRO A 241 25.25 -7.37 -3.07
C PRO A 241 24.41 -7.55 -1.80
N PRO A 242 24.86 -8.38 -0.83
CA PRO A 242 24.17 -8.52 0.44
C PRO A 242 24.05 -7.13 1.06
N ARG A 243 22.82 -6.61 1.19
CA ARG A 243 22.58 -5.41 1.97
C ARG A 243 22.66 -5.84 3.43
N SER A 244 23.73 -5.46 4.12
CA SER A 244 23.78 -5.48 5.58
C SER A 244 22.70 -4.53 6.10
N PHE A 245 21.71 -5.10 6.80
CA PHE A 245 20.67 -4.36 7.51
C PHE A 245 21.21 -3.71 8.77
#